data_AF-A0A523CWT8-F1
#
_entry.id   AF-A0A523CWT8-F1
#
_cell.length_a   1.000
_cell.length_b   1.000
_cell.length_c   1.000
_cell.angle_alpha   90.00
_cell.angle_beta   90.00
_cell.angle_gamma   90.00
#
_symmetry.space_group_name_H-M   'P 1'
#
loop_
_entity.id
_entity.type
_entity.pdbx_description
1 polymer ?
#
loop_
_entity_poly.entity_id
_entity_poly.type
_entity_poly.pdbx_seq_one_letter_code
_entity_poly.pdbx_strand_id
1 'polypeptide(L)'
;MKQWFSGLGLKSKEEPIEDSSPEPEASASLALKVLYDQLRLQRKYHILDLGPALGANVDFFAQFSCKVYIEDFYRTLTSFDYLSEDKLSY
;
A
#
# COMPACT_ATOMS: atom_id res chain seq x y z
N MET A 1 7.95 51.55 22.48
CA MET A 1 6.69 52.16 22.94
C MET A 1 5.99 52.83 21.77
N LYS A 2 4.87 52.27 21.32
CA LYS A 2 3.82 52.98 20.59
C LYS A 2 2.50 52.36 21.05
N GLN A 3 1.67 53.18 21.66
CA GLN A 3 0.31 52.85 22.04
C GLN A 3 -0.65 53.45 20.99
N TRP A 4 -1.94 53.06 21.07
CA TRP A 4 -3.17 53.64 20.48
C TRP A 4 -3.67 52.87 19.25
N PHE A 5 -4.93 52.38 19.13
CA PHE A 5 -6.20 52.71 19.78
C PHE A 5 -7.05 51.45 20.03
N SER A 6 -7.77 51.44 21.15
CA SER A 6 -8.89 50.55 21.44
C SER A 6 -10.19 51.11 20.84
N GLY A 7 -10.98 50.27 20.19
CA GLY A 7 -12.41 50.54 20.01
C GLY A 7 -13.01 50.00 18.74
N LEU A 8 -13.43 48.73 18.75
CA LEU A 8 -14.73 48.27 18.21
C LEU A 8 -14.86 46.79 18.55
N GLY A 9 -15.76 46.50 19.49
CA GLY A 9 -16.07 45.15 19.92
C GLY A 9 -16.60 44.33 18.77
N LEU A 10 -15.83 43.33 18.37
CA LEU A 10 -16.30 42.19 17.60
C LEU A 10 -15.88 40.95 18.39
N LYS A 11 -16.88 40.34 19.03
CA LYS A 11 -16.77 39.07 19.74
C LYS A 11 -16.55 37.99 18.69
N SER A 12 -15.30 37.77 18.30
CA SER A 12 -14.93 36.65 17.43
C SER A 12 -15.04 35.37 18.25
N LYS A 13 -16.19 34.72 18.03
CA LYS A 13 -16.53 33.34 18.37
C LYS A 13 -15.33 32.44 18.08
N GLU A 14 -14.85 31.74 19.10
CA GLU A 14 -13.92 30.62 18.92
C GLU A 14 -14.59 29.62 17.98
N GLU A 15 -14.09 29.53 16.74
CA GLU A 15 -14.42 28.39 15.90
C GLU A 15 -13.62 27.19 16.41
N PRO A 16 -14.28 26.03 16.60
CA PRO A 16 -13.56 24.84 17.00
C PRO A 16 -12.55 24.52 15.91
N ILE A 17 -11.30 24.33 16.32
CA ILE A 17 -10.25 23.76 15.49
C ILE A 17 -10.78 22.38 15.09
N GLU A 18 -11.28 22.30 13.86
CA GLU A 18 -11.67 21.05 13.25
C GLU A 18 -10.38 20.22 13.14
N ASP A 19 -10.29 19.20 13.99
CA ASP A 19 -9.19 18.26 14.04
C ASP A 19 -9.17 17.51 12.70
N SER A 20 -8.52 18.11 11.71
CA SER A 20 -8.21 17.57 10.40
C SER A 20 -7.17 16.44 10.48
N SER A 21 -7.27 15.61 11.51
CA SER A 21 -6.68 14.28 11.46
C SER A 21 -7.34 13.56 10.28
N PRO A 22 -6.59 13.10 9.26
CA PRO A 22 -7.18 12.31 8.21
C PRO A 22 -7.82 11.09 8.88
N GLU A 23 -9.13 10.91 8.67
CA GLU A 23 -9.80 9.67 9.06
C GLU A 23 -8.92 8.50 8.61
N PRO A 24 -8.74 7.46 9.44
CA PRO A 24 -7.89 6.35 9.08
C PRO A 24 -8.48 5.70 7.84
N GLU A 25 -7.90 6.00 6.67
CA GLU A 25 -8.34 5.45 5.39
C GLU A 25 -8.46 3.95 5.58
N ALA A 26 -9.70 3.46 5.53
CA ALA A 26 -10.02 2.07 5.66
C ALA A 26 -9.39 1.38 4.45
N SER A 27 -8.17 0.88 4.62
CA SER A 27 -7.44 0.15 3.60
C SER A 27 -8.33 -0.97 3.09
N ALA A 28 -8.69 -0.92 1.81
CA ALA A 28 -9.66 -1.82 1.19
C ALA A 28 -9.32 -3.31 1.36
N SER A 29 -8.05 -3.62 1.65
CA SER A 29 -7.56 -4.95 2.03
C SER A 29 -6.80 -4.88 3.35
N LEU A 30 -7.32 -5.56 4.37
CA LEU A 30 -6.66 -5.72 5.67
C LEU A 30 -5.31 -6.43 5.52
N ALA A 31 -5.22 -7.43 4.64
CA ALA A 31 -3.99 -8.15 4.37
C ALA A 31 -2.92 -7.23 3.76
N LEU A 32 -3.32 -6.33 2.85
CA LEU A 32 -2.39 -5.39 2.23
C LEU A 32 -1.84 -4.38 3.25
N LYS A 33 -2.67 -3.93 4.20
CA LYS A 33 -2.22 -3.06 5.29
C LYS A 33 -1.18 -3.74 6.17
N VAL A 34 -1.44 -4.99 6.59
CA VAL A 34 -0.48 -5.76 7.38
C VAL A 34 0.82 -5.96 6.61
N LEU A 35 0.74 -6.28 5.32
CA LEU A 35 1.93 -6.44 4.46
C LEU A 35 2.73 -5.13 4.39
N TYR A 36 2.06 -4.00 4.15
CA TYR A 36 2.68 -2.68 4.10
C TYR A 36 3.40 -2.36 5.42
N ASP A 37 2.74 -2.61 6.56
CA ASP A 37 3.30 -2.36 7.88
C ASP A 37 4.56 -3.20 8.18
N GLN A 38 4.63 -4.43 7.65
CA GLN A 38 5.81 -5.29 7.77
C GLN A 38 6.95 -4.88 6.82
N LEU A 39 6.61 -4.48 5.59
CA LEU A 39 7.60 -4.13 4.56
C LEU A 39 8.22 -2.76 4.78
N ARG A 40 7.53 -1.82 5.43
CA ARG A 40 8.08 -0.48 5.76
C ARG A 40 9.18 -0.51 6.82
N LEU A 41 9.33 -1.61 7.55
CA LEU A 41 10.47 -1.81 8.45
C LEU A 41 11.73 -1.75 7.58
N GLN A 42 12.72 -0.91 7.93
CA GLN A 42 13.93 -0.63 7.12
C GLN A 42 14.88 -1.84 7.00
N ARG A 43 14.37 -2.92 6.43
CA ARG A 43 15.04 -4.19 6.15
C ARG A 43 15.05 -4.39 4.64
N LYS A 44 16.07 -5.10 4.15
CA LYS A 44 16.16 -5.47 2.75
C LYS A 44 15.40 -6.76 2.50
N TYR A 45 14.41 -6.74 1.60
CA TYR A 45 13.59 -7.91 1.28
C TYR A 45 13.87 -8.44 -0.12
N HIS A 46 13.72 -9.75 -0.31
CA HIS A 46 13.63 -10.38 -1.64
C HIS A 46 12.19 -10.88 -1.80
N ILE A 47 11.48 -10.34 -2.78
CA ILE A 47 10.05 -10.58 -3.00
C ILE A 47 9.89 -11.37 -4.29
N LEU A 48 9.12 -12.47 -4.24
CA LEU A 48 8.70 -13.22 -5.41
C LEU A 48 7.21 -12.96 -5.64
N ASP A 49 6.88 -12.30 -6.74
CA ASP A 49 5.52 -12.15 -7.24
C ASP A 49 5.22 -13.28 -8.24
N LEU A 50 4.18 -14.06 -7.96
CA LEU A 50 3.74 -15.20 -8.75
C LEU A 50 2.55 -14.87 -9.67
N GLY A 51 2.12 -13.60 -9.68
CA GLY A 51 1.12 -13.09 -10.60
C GLY A 51 1.69 -12.69 -11.96
N PRO A 52 0.82 -12.38 -12.94
CA PRO A 52 1.25 -11.76 -14.19
C PRO A 52 1.99 -10.44 -13.89
N ALA A 53 2.93 -10.08 -14.77
CA ALA A 53 3.72 -8.85 -14.61
C ALA A 53 2.83 -7.60 -14.76
N LEU A 54 2.32 -7.09 -13.64
CA LEU A 54 1.51 -5.88 -13.56
C LEU A 54 2.32 -4.72 -13.02
N GLY A 55 2.28 -3.57 -13.72
CA GLY A 55 2.99 -2.35 -13.31
C GLY A 55 2.63 -1.90 -11.89
N ALA A 56 1.35 -2.03 -11.50
CA ALA A 56 0.87 -1.66 -10.18
C ALA A 56 1.60 -2.40 -9.03
N ASN A 57 2.00 -3.67 -9.24
CA ASN A 57 2.74 -4.43 -8.22
C ASN A 57 4.19 -3.92 -8.12
N VAL A 58 4.81 -3.62 -9.27
CA VAL A 58 6.16 -3.05 -9.32
C VAL A 58 6.19 -1.70 -8.62
N ASP A 59 5.24 -0.82 -8.94
CA ASP A 59 5.12 0.51 -8.34
C ASP A 59 4.90 0.41 -6.82
N PHE A 60 4.05 -0.52 -6.37
CA PHE A 60 3.83 -0.78 -4.95
C PHE A 60 5.10 -1.26 -4.24
N PHE A 61 5.88 -2.16 -4.83
CA PHE A 61 7.09 -2.67 -4.18
C PHE A 61 8.29 -1.74 -4.27
N ALA A 62 8.34 -0.86 -5.28
CA ALA A 62 9.41 0.11 -5.49
C ALA A 62 9.56 1.12 -4.32
N GLN A 63 8.51 1.31 -3.51
CA GLN A 63 8.58 2.16 -2.32
C GLN A 63 9.37 1.55 -1.15
N PHE A 64 9.77 0.27 -1.25
CA PHE A 64 10.51 -0.43 -0.19
C PHE A 64 11.94 -0.78 -0.64
N SER A 65 12.83 -0.97 0.33
CA SER A 65 14.17 -1.51 0.09
C SER A 65 14.07 -3.01 -0.23
N CYS A 66 13.82 -3.35 -1.50
CA CYS A 66 13.66 -4.74 -1.90
C CYS A 66 14.22 -5.05 -3.29
N LYS A 67 14.35 -6.34 -3.57
CA LYS A 67 14.55 -6.88 -4.91
C LYS A 67 13.33 -7.73 -5.26
N VAL A 68 12.66 -7.38 -6.35
CA VAL A 68 11.46 -8.07 -6.83
C VAL A 68 11.84 -9.03 -7.94
N TYR A 69 11.32 -10.25 -7.85
CA TYR A 69 11.34 -11.29 -8.89
C TYR A 69 9.89 -11.52 -9.30
N ILE A 70 9.62 -11.57 -10.60
CA ILE A 70 8.26 -11.73 -11.13
C ILE A 70 8.25 -12.97 -12.01
N GLU A 71 7.35 -13.89 -11.70
CA GLU A 71 7.08 -15.10 -12.46
C GLU A 71 5.57 -15.25 -12.62
N ASP A 72 5.10 -15.69 -13.79
CA ASP A 72 3.66 -15.93 -13.99
C ASP A 72 3.36 -17.40 -13.72
N PHE A 73 2.88 -17.69 -12.52
CA PHE A 73 2.61 -19.06 -12.08
C PHE A 73 1.54 -19.75 -12.92
N TYR A 74 0.45 -19.05 -13.25
CA TYR A 74 -0.65 -19.63 -14.02
C TYR A 74 -0.24 -19.90 -15.47
N ARG A 75 0.51 -18.98 -16.09
CA ARG A 75 1.10 -19.22 -17.41
C ARG A 75 2.05 -20.41 -17.38
N THR A 76 2.84 -20.55 -16.32
CA THR A 76 3.73 -21.69 -16.16
C THR A 76 2.93 -22.99 -16.06
N LEU A 77 1.95 -23.08 -15.18
CA LEU A 77 1.11 -24.28 -15.03
C LEU A 77 0.38 -24.68 -16.32
N THR A 78 -0.09 -23.71 -17.10
CA THR A 78 -0.79 -23.97 -18.36
C THR A 78 0.17 -24.32 -19.50
N SER A 79 1.44 -23.93 -19.42
CA SER A 79 2.48 -24.30 -20.39
C SER A 79 3.03 -25.70 -20.17
N PHE A 80 2.98 -26.20 -18.93
CA PHE A 80 3.20 -27.61 -18.69
C PHE A 80 1.90 -28.35 -18.99
N ASP A 81 1.99 -29.42 -19.78
CA ASP A 81 0.97 -30.49 -19.81
C ASP A 81 0.89 -31.24 -18.46
N TYR A 82 1.20 -30.57 -17.33
CA TYR A 82 1.22 -31.13 -15.98
C TYR A 82 -0.17 -31.58 -15.52
N LEU A 83 -1.21 -30.99 -16.09
CA LEU A 83 -2.61 -31.35 -15.87
C LEU A 83 -3.20 -32.15 -17.05
N SER A 84 -2.40 -32.51 -18.07
CA SER A 84 -2.86 -33.47 -19.07
C SER A 84 -2.99 -34.84 -18.39
N GLU A 85 -4.21 -35.36 -18.35
CA GLU A 85 -4.66 -36.51 -17.55
C GLU A 85 -4.07 -37.88 -17.97
N ASP A 86 -2.89 -37.95 -18.57
CA ASP A 86 -2.45 -39.14 -19.31
C ASP A 86 -1.33 -39.98 -18.66
N LYS A 87 -1.06 -39.82 -17.35
CA LYS A 87 -0.03 -40.63 -16.66
C LYS A 87 -0.43 -41.20 -15.30
N LEU A 88 -1.64 -41.76 -15.20
CA LEU A 88 -2.00 -42.69 -14.13
C LEU A 88 -2.51 -44.02 -14.71
N SER A 89 -1.69 -44.71 -15.49
CA SER A 89 -1.85 -46.15 -15.70
C SER A 89 -1.00 -46.89 -14.64
N TYR A 90 -1.65 -47.33 -13.56
CA TYR A 90 -1.14 -48.38 -12.68
C TYR A 90 -1.38 -49.76 -13.31
#